data_AF-A0A672K960-F1
#
_entry.id   AF-A0A672K960-F1
#
_cell.length_a   1.000
_cell.length_b   1.000
_cell.length_c   1.000
_cell.angle_alpha   90.00
_cell.angle_beta   90.00
_cell.angle_gamma   90.00
#
_symmetry.space_group_name_H-M   'P 1'
#
loop_
_entity.id
_entity.type
_entity.pdbx_description
1 polymer ?
#
loop_
_entity_poly.entity_id
_entity_poly.type
_entity_poly.pdbx_seq_one_letter_code
_entity_poly.pdbx_strand_id
1 'polypeptide(L)'
;MSGEELVPSMVSCNLELPICMDWIMKYNEENVKLEKTVDRILEGSSRDESKEVEPDHPPVAMRRKVSFADAFGLDLVSVKEYDNRNSSELEVNSREAEEYYISCLFNIPALHQNMEVRLQQQKLELERIELLPGSTTLRGIIRVLNLCFHKAVYVRVTLDGWQSYFDLLAEYMPGSSDGETDCFSFHLVLMPPFQVEGLRVEFCLWYESPVGIFWANNGGTNYIVFCHQRQKSDLKEKETFYASWLNFVK
;
A
#
# COMPACT_ATOMS: atom_id res chain seq x y z
N MET A 1 -26.29 11.37 -47.97
CA MET A 1 -25.43 10.18 -47.94
C MET A 1 -24.88 10.09 -46.54
N SER A 2 -25.48 9.22 -45.74
CA SER A 2 -25.15 8.93 -44.34
C SER A 2 -23.78 8.28 -44.24
N GLY A 3 -22.89 8.85 -43.42
CA GLY A 3 -21.64 8.21 -43.01
C GLY A 3 -21.87 7.50 -41.68
N GLU A 4 -21.70 6.18 -41.67
CA GLU A 4 -21.87 5.31 -40.51
C GLU A 4 -20.72 5.51 -39.51
N GLU A 5 -21.08 5.69 -38.24
CA GLU A 5 -20.18 5.82 -37.10
C GLU A 5 -19.91 4.41 -36.55
N LEU A 6 -18.65 3.95 -36.62
CA LEU A 6 -18.24 2.65 -36.10
C LEU A 6 -18.08 2.71 -34.58
N VAL A 7 -19.06 2.16 -33.86
CA VAL A 7 -18.98 1.91 -32.42
C VAL A 7 -18.25 0.58 -32.20
N PRO A 8 -17.15 0.50 -31.41
CA PRO A 8 -16.56 -0.78 -31.06
C PRO A 8 -17.44 -1.50 -30.03
N SER A 9 -17.92 -2.70 -30.39
CA SER A 9 -18.69 -3.56 -29.49
C SER A 9 -17.81 -4.09 -28.36
N MET A 10 -18.15 -3.78 -27.11
CA MET A 10 -17.59 -4.46 -25.94
C MET A 10 -18.22 -5.86 -25.84
N VAL A 11 -17.42 -6.88 -26.12
CA VAL A 11 -17.80 -8.27 -25.84
C VAL A 11 -17.59 -8.49 -24.35
N SER A 12 -18.69 -8.71 -23.63
CA SER A 12 -18.66 -9.17 -22.24
C SER A 12 -18.32 -10.66 -22.24
N CYS A 13 -17.11 -11.01 -21.82
CA CYS A 13 -16.73 -12.38 -21.50
C CYS A 13 -16.81 -12.55 -19.97
N ASN A 14 -17.90 -13.17 -19.53
CA ASN A 14 -17.99 -13.76 -18.20
C ASN A 14 -17.16 -15.04 -18.19
N LEU A 15 -16.05 -15.05 -17.45
CA LEU A 15 -15.43 -16.28 -16.97
C LEU A 15 -14.86 -16.02 -15.58
N GLU A 16 -15.32 -16.81 -14.62
CA GLU A 16 -14.95 -16.74 -13.20
C GLU A 16 -13.42 -16.86 -13.03
N LEU A 17 -12.82 -15.90 -12.32
CA LEU A 17 -11.40 -15.88 -11.99
C LEU A 17 -11.16 -16.43 -10.57
N PRO A 18 -10.02 -17.11 -10.33
CA PRO A 18 -9.78 -17.87 -9.11
C PRO A 18 -9.13 -17.01 -8.01
N ILE A 19 -9.62 -17.17 -6.77
CA ILE A 19 -8.96 -17.11 -5.42
C ILE A 19 -8.14 -15.86 -5.03
N CYS A 20 -7.47 -15.16 -5.96
CA CYS A 20 -6.65 -13.99 -5.70
C CYS A 20 -7.49 -12.73 -5.41
N MET A 21 -8.62 -12.57 -6.09
CA MET A 21 -9.56 -11.45 -5.85
C MET A 21 -10.16 -11.51 -4.45
N ASP A 22 -10.46 -12.71 -3.94
CA ASP A 22 -11.00 -12.91 -2.59
C ASP A 22 -10.02 -12.42 -1.51
N TRP A 23 -8.71 -12.59 -1.72
CA TRP A 23 -7.70 -12.15 -0.76
C TRP A 23 -7.50 -10.63 -0.75
N ILE A 24 -7.48 -10.00 -1.94
CA ILE A 24 -7.34 -8.53 -2.08
C ILE A 24 -8.56 -7.83 -1.49
N MET A 25 -9.77 -8.33 -1.77
CA MET A 25 -11.00 -7.78 -1.20
C MET A 25 -11.02 -7.94 0.32
N LYS A 26 -10.57 -9.10 0.83
CA LYS A 26 -10.51 -9.35 2.28
C LYS A 26 -9.48 -8.45 2.98
N TYR A 27 -8.34 -8.17 2.36
CA TYR A 27 -7.33 -7.25 2.89
C TYR A 27 -7.85 -5.81 2.99
N ASN A 28 -8.58 -5.34 1.97
CA ASN A 28 -9.19 -4.00 2.01
C ASN A 28 -10.31 -3.90 3.06
N GLU A 29 -11.14 -4.93 3.20
CA GLU A 29 -12.23 -4.95 4.19
C GLU A 29 -11.72 -4.96 5.64
N GLU A 30 -10.62 -5.68 5.91
CA GLU A 30 -9.98 -5.73 7.23
C GLU A 30 -9.38 -4.37 7.64
N ASN A 31 -8.78 -3.62 6.70
CA ASN A 31 -8.23 -2.28 6.95
C ASN A 31 -9.32 -1.24 7.21
N VAL A 32 -10.40 -1.22 6.42
CA VAL A 32 -11.56 -0.33 6.63
C VAL A 32 -12.23 -0.57 8.00
N LYS A 33 -12.22 -1.82 8.48
CA LYS A 33 -12.78 -2.18 9.79
C LYS A 33 -11.88 -1.77 10.95
N LEU A 34 -10.57 -1.77 10.73
CA LEU A 34 -9.58 -1.34 11.72
C LEU A 34 -9.65 0.18 11.95
N GLU A 35 -9.72 0.99 10.89
CA GLU A 35 -9.85 2.45 10.99
C GLU A 35 -11.12 2.89 11.73
N LYS A 36 -12.27 2.29 11.40
CA LYS A 36 -13.55 2.52 12.12
C LYS A 36 -13.53 2.11 13.60
N THR A 37 -12.57 1.31 14.02
CA THR A 37 -12.40 0.89 15.41
C THR A 37 -11.50 1.85 16.17
N VAL A 38 -10.50 2.43 15.50
CA VAL A 38 -9.62 3.46 16.07
C VAL A 38 -10.39 4.77 16.32
N ASP A 39 -11.24 5.19 15.38
CA ASP A 39 -12.05 6.41 15.54
C ASP A 39 -13.03 6.34 16.72
N ARG A 40 -13.58 5.15 17.00
CA ARG A 40 -14.50 4.93 18.14
C ARG A 40 -13.82 4.96 19.50
N ILE A 41 -12.51 4.74 19.57
CA ILE A 41 -11.74 4.74 20.82
C ILE A 41 -11.34 6.18 21.21
N LEU A 42 -11.31 7.11 20.26
CA LEU A 42 -10.85 8.48 20.48
C LEU A 42 -11.93 9.45 21.01
N GLU A 43 -13.23 9.11 20.95
CA GLU A 43 -14.32 10.03 21.34
C GLU A 43 -14.97 9.74 22.72
N GLY A 44 -14.42 8.84 23.54
CA GLY A 44 -15.09 8.38 24.76
C GLY A 44 -14.38 8.68 26.09
N SER A 45 -14.26 9.94 26.52
CA SER A 45 -14.07 10.24 27.96
C SER A 45 -14.36 11.69 28.32
N SER A 46 -15.59 11.97 28.77
CA SER A 46 -15.82 13.03 29.76
C SER A 46 -17.08 12.70 30.59
N ARG A 47 -16.89 12.42 31.88
CA ARG A 47 -17.89 12.75 32.91
C ARG A 47 -17.27 12.79 34.30
N ASP A 48 -17.50 13.93 34.93
CA ASP A 48 -17.10 14.41 36.25
C ASP A 48 -17.99 13.81 37.36
N GLU A 49 -17.42 13.50 38.53
CA GLU A 49 -18.10 13.63 39.83
C GLU A 49 -17.10 13.50 41.00
N SER A 50 -17.14 14.48 41.89
CA SER A 50 -16.25 14.73 43.02
C SER A 50 -16.95 14.45 44.35
N LYS A 51 -16.27 13.82 45.34
CA LYS A 51 -16.42 14.08 46.80
C LYS A 51 -15.17 13.66 47.58
N GLU A 52 -14.65 14.59 48.36
CA GLU A 52 -13.57 14.46 49.35
C GLU A 52 -14.10 13.92 50.71
N VAL A 53 -13.34 13.03 51.37
CA VAL A 53 -13.23 12.90 52.85
C VAL A 53 -11.85 12.29 53.18
N GLU A 54 -11.13 12.88 54.14
CA GLU A 54 -9.80 12.51 54.69
C GLU A 54 -9.89 12.65 56.24
N PRO A 55 -8.93 12.16 57.07
CA PRO A 55 -8.37 10.81 57.26
C PRO A 55 -8.65 10.24 58.68
N ASP A 56 -8.32 8.97 58.93
CA ASP A 56 -7.86 8.53 60.25
C ASP A 56 -6.92 7.30 60.14
N HIS A 57 -5.97 7.20 61.08
CA HIS A 57 -4.61 6.63 61.01
C HIS A 57 -4.42 5.08 60.82
N PRO A 58 -3.22 4.59 60.40
CA PRO A 58 -2.85 3.16 60.19
C PRO A 58 -2.09 2.55 61.41
N PRO A 59 -1.49 1.32 61.41
CA PRO A 59 -1.66 0.09 60.62
C PRO A 59 -1.75 -1.22 61.47
N VAL A 60 -2.40 -2.28 60.97
CA VAL A 60 -1.92 -3.67 61.21
C VAL A 60 -2.01 -4.42 59.89
N ALA A 61 -0.92 -4.39 59.14
CA ALA A 61 -0.79 -5.17 57.92
C ALA A 61 -0.72 -6.66 58.29
N MET A 62 -1.86 -7.35 58.24
CA MET A 62 -1.84 -8.81 58.07
C MET A 62 -1.14 -9.08 56.74
N ARG A 63 0.11 -9.52 56.81
CA ARG A 63 0.86 -9.92 55.61
C ARG A 63 0.17 -11.13 55.00
N ARG A 64 -0.66 -10.91 53.98
CA ARG A 64 -1.16 -11.98 53.11
C ARG A 64 0.03 -12.49 52.32
N LYS A 65 0.40 -13.75 52.56
CA LYS A 65 1.50 -14.40 51.86
C LYS A 65 0.88 -15.15 50.69
N VAL A 66 1.24 -14.75 49.48
CA VAL A 66 0.86 -15.46 48.26
C VAL A 66 1.97 -16.47 47.98
N SER A 67 1.62 -17.75 47.87
CA SER A 67 2.49 -18.78 47.32
C SER A 67 2.07 -19.06 45.89
N PHE A 68 3.05 -19.42 45.06
CA PHE A 68 2.81 -19.85 43.69
C PHE A 68 2.79 -21.37 43.66
N ALA A 69 1.72 -21.92 43.08
CA ALA A 69 1.51 -23.34 42.93
C ALA A 69 1.16 -23.67 41.47
N ASP A 70 1.36 -24.92 41.06
CA ASP A 70 0.95 -25.39 39.74
C ASP A 70 -0.58 -25.51 39.61
N ALA A 71 -1.06 -25.96 38.44
CA ALA A 71 -2.48 -26.17 38.18
C ALA A 71 -3.16 -27.20 39.11
N PHE A 72 -2.37 -27.96 39.88
CA PHE A 72 -2.82 -28.94 40.85
C PHE A 72 -2.65 -28.48 42.30
N GLY A 73 -2.22 -27.23 42.53
CA GLY A 73 -2.10 -26.64 43.86
C GLY A 73 -0.86 -27.06 44.64
N LEU A 74 0.16 -27.61 43.97
CA LEU A 74 1.43 -27.98 44.58
C LEU A 74 2.44 -26.84 44.44
N ASP A 75 3.25 -26.60 45.48
CA ASP A 75 4.31 -25.59 45.48
C ASP A 75 5.25 -25.80 44.27
N LEU A 76 5.58 -24.71 43.57
CA LEU A 76 6.49 -24.76 42.43
C LEU A 76 7.90 -25.22 42.87
N VAL A 77 8.27 -26.46 42.54
CA VAL A 77 9.55 -27.07 42.96
C VAL A 77 10.71 -26.67 42.04
N SER A 78 10.44 -26.20 40.83
CA SER A 78 11.48 -25.79 39.88
C SER A 78 10.97 -24.69 38.95
N VAL A 79 11.68 -23.56 38.95
CA VAL A 79 11.52 -22.51 37.95
C VAL A 79 12.52 -22.80 36.84
N LYS A 80 12.03 -23.14 35.65
CA LYS A 80 12.85 -23.26 34.45
C LYS A 80 12.89 -21.91 33.76
N GLU A 81 13.94 -21.15 34.02
CA GLU A 81 14.23 -19.94 33.26
C GLU A 81 14.59 -20.34 31.83
N TYR A 82 13.67 -20.08 30.90
CA TYR A 82 14.02 -20.08 29.49
C TYR A 82 14.65 -18.74 29.19
N ASP A 83 15.96 -18.74 28.99
CA ASP A 83 16.65 -17.60 28.41
C ASP A 83 16.03 -17.36 27.03
N ASN A 84 15.26 -16.28 26.87
CA ASN A 84 14.70 -15.85 25.58
C ASN A 84 15.80 -15.27 24.68
N ARG A 85 16.96 -15.92 24.70
CA ARG A 85 18.16 -15.58 23.98
C ARG A 85 18.72 -16.77 23.23
N ASN A 86 17.95 -17.85 23.07
CA ASN A 86 18.28 -18.99 22.21
C ASN A 86 17.04 -19.63 21.52
N SER A 87 15.98 -18.85 21.24
CA SER A 87 14.99 -19.21 20.20
C SER A 87 15.31 -18.55 18.85
N SER A 88 16.56 -18.11 18.67
CA SER A 88 17.09 -17.50 17.45
C SER A 88 18.07 -18.42 16.70
N GLU A 89 17.98 -19.73 16.90
CA GLU A 89 18.56 -20.74 15.99
C GLU A 89 17.52 -21.30 15.02
N LEU A 90 16.44 -20.55 14.75
CA LEU A 90 15.92 -20.56 13.39
C LEU A 90 16.97 -19.85 12.55
N GLU A 91 17.56 -20.58 11.61
CA GLU A 91 18.45 -20.08 10.59
C GLU A 91 18.12 -18.63 10.23
N VAL A 92 18.88 -17.69 10.81
CA VAL A 92 18.99 -16.34 10.28
C VAL A 92 19.81 -16.50 9.01
N ASN A 93 19.20 -17.13 8.01
CA ASN A 93 19.37 -16.66 6.65
C ASN A 93 19.03 -15.19 6.76
N SER A 94 20.05 -14.35 6.78
CA SER A 94 19.93 -12.97 6.38
C SER A 94 19.13 -12.99 5.07
N ARG A 95 17.80 -12.83 5.16
CA ARG A 95 16.98 -12.48 4.00
C ARG A 95 17.42 -11.06 3.69
N GLU A 96 18.58 -10.95 3.05
CA GLU A 96 19.01 -9.73 2.37
C GLU A 96 17.78 -9.22 1.64
N ALA A 97 17.32 -8.04 2.03
CA ALA A 97 16.08 -7.49 1.52
C ALA A 97 16.15 -7.50 -0.01
N GLU A 98 15.23 -8.22 -0.64
CA GLU A 98 15.13 -8.21 -2.10
C GLU A 98 14.90 -6.76 -2.52
N GLU A 99 15.80 -6.25 -3.35
CA GLU A 99 15.76 -4.85 -3.77
C GLU A 99 14.91 -4.75 -5.03
N TYR A 100 13.88 -3.92 -4.96
CA TYR A 100 12.95 -3.69 -6.05
C TYR A 100 13.07 -2.25 -6.53
N TYR A 101 12.89 -2.04 -7.84
CA TYR A 101 12.89 -0.71 -8.43
C TYR A 101 11.89 -0.64 -9.59
N ILE A 102 11.53 0.58 -9.99
CA ILE A 102 10.58 0.81 -11.08
C ILE A 102 11.22 1.64 -12.19
N SER A 103 10.74 1.43 -13.41
CA SER A 103 11.00 2.29 -14.57
C SER A 103 9.69 2.64 -15.26
N CYS A 104 9.47 3.90 -15.59
CA CYS A 104 8.24 4.37 -16.23
C CYS A 104 8.48 4.61 -17.73
N LEU A 105 7.54 4.23 -18.59
CA LEU A 105 7.53 4.59 -20.02
C LEU A 105 6.72 5.87 -20.31
N PHE A 106 6.65 6.76 -19.33
CA PHE A 106 6.01 8.06 -19.43
C PHE A 106 6.78 9.05 -18.57
N ASN A 107 6.65 10.33 -18.90
CA ASN A 107 7.16 11.39 -18.03
C ASN A 107 6.07 11.72 -17.02
N ILE A 108 6.45 11.81 -15.75
CA ILE A 108 5.53 12.23 -14.70
C ILE A 108 5.19 13.71 -14.95
N PRO A 109 3.92 14.06 -15.23
CA PRO A 109 3.56 15.41 -15.65
C PRO A 109 3.79 16.49 -14.59
N ALA A 110 3.93 16.14 -13.30
CA ALA A 110 4.31 17.04 -12.20
C ALA A 110 5.68 17.70 -12.33
N LEU A 111 6.54 17.20 -13.23
CA LEU A 111 7.79 17.87 -13.60
C LEU A 111 7.65 18.78 -14.84
N HIS A 112 6.48 18.83 -15.47
CA HIS A 112 6.26 19.61 -16.69
C HIS A 112 5.52 20.92 -16.42
N GLN A 113 6.00 21.99 -17.05
CA GLN A 113 5.24 23.23 -17.23
C GLN A 113 3.85 22.88 -17.82
N ASN A 114 2.80 23.55 -17.34
CA ASN A 114 1.39 23.40 -17.77
C ASN A 114 0.59 22.24 -17.16
N MET A 115 0.92 21.76 -15.95
CA MET A 115 0.04 20.84 -15.19
C MET A 115 -1.38 21.39 -15.06
N GLU A 116 -1.49 22.67 -14.71
CA GLU A 116 -2.77 23.33 -14.48
C GLU A 116 -3.63 23.30 -15.74
N VAL A 117 -3.04 23.56 -16.91
CA VAL A 117 -3.77 23.53 -18.19
C VAL A 117 -4.28 22.12 -18.52
N ARG A 118 -3.44 21.09 -18.33
CA ARG A 118 -3.85 19.70 -18.59
C ARG A 118 -4.91 19.25 -17.62
N LEU A 119 -4.78 19.58 -16.34
CA LEU A 119 -5.76 19.27 -15.33
C LEU A 119 -7.10 19.98 -15.58
N GLN A 120 -7.07 21.25 -16.02
CA GLN A 120 -8.28 21.97 -16.44
C GLN A 120 -8.97 21.33 -17.64
N GLN A 121 -8.22 20.68 -18.54
CA GLN A 121 -8.80 19.96 -19.69
C GLN A 121 -9.31 18.57 -19.30
N GLN A 122 -8.45 17.75 -18.68
CA GLN A 122 -8.67 16.31 -18.43
C GLN A 122 -9.33 16.01 -17.08
N LYS A 123 -9.37 16.96 -16.16
CA LYS A 123 -9.95 16.88 -14.80
C LYS A 123 -9.23 15.99 -13.80
N LEU A 124 -8.38 15.08 -14.25
CA LEU A 124 -7.49 14.30 -13.40
C LEU A 124 -6.18 14.02 -14.12
N GLU A 125 -5.09 13.84 -13.36
CA GLU A 125 -3.79 13.48 -13.89
C GLU A 125 -2.96 12.74 -12.83
N LEU A 126 -2.12 11.79 -13.24
CA LEU A 126 -1.13 11.19 -12.35
C LEU A 126 -0.08 12.24 -11.97
N GLU A 127 0.06 12.52 -10.68
CA GLU A 127 1.04 13.47 -10.16
C GLU A 127 2.37 12.80 -9.78
N ARG A 128 2.31 11.62 -9.18
CA ARG A 128 3.50 10.88 -8.72
C ARG A 128 3.25 9.39 -8.80
N ILE A 129 4.32 8.64 -9.03
CA ILE A 129 4.32 7.20 -8.85
C ILE A 129 5.63 6.77 -8.21
N GLU A 130 5.57 5.85 -7.25
CA GLU A 130 6.73 5.37 -6.52
C GLU A 130 6.50 3.95 -6.02
N LEU A 131 7.61 3.23 -5.80
CA LEU A 131 7.58 1.95 -5.11
C LEU A 131 7.87 2.19 -3.62
N LEU A 132 7.03 1.67 -2.74
CA LEU A 132 7.24 1.84 -1.31
C LEU A 132 8.49 1.05 -0.85
N PRO A 133 9.39 1.66 -0.06
CA PRO A 133 10.65 1.04 0.35
C PRO A 133 10.46 -0.33 1.01
N GLY A 134 11.28 -1.30 0.62
CA GLY A 134 11.25 -2.66 1.19
C GLY A 134 10.01 -3.46 0.84
N SER A 135 9.24 -3.04 -0.17
CA SER A 135 8.03 -3.72 -0.60
C SER A 135 7.92 -3.76 -2.13
N THR A 136 6.94 -4.51 -2.62
CA THR A 136 6.49 -4.53 -4.02
C THR A 136 5.22 -3.70 -4.23
N THR A 137 4.92 -2.77 -3.30
CA THR A 137 3.73 -1.94 -3.35
C THR A 137 4.00 -0.67 -4.16
N LEU A 138 3.34 -0.57 -5.30
CA LEU A 138 3.32 0.62 -6.14
C LEU A 138 2.30 1.61 -5.58
N ARG A 139 2.75 2.80 -5.20
CA ARG A 139 1.90 3.91 -4.79
C ARG A 139 1.83 4.96 -5.89
N GLY A 140 0.63 5.32 -6.31
CA GLY A 140 0.42 6.46 -7.20
C GLY A 140 -0.40 7.55 -6.52
N ILE A 141 -0.01 8.80 -6.78
CA ILE A 141 -0.72 10.01 -6.34
C ILE A 141 -1.37 10.64 -7.57
N ILE A 142 -2.66 10.89 -7.48
CA ILE A 142 -3.50 11.41 -8.54
C ILE A 142 -3.99 12.80 -8.11
N ARG A 143 -3.78 13.79 -8.95
CA ARG A 143 -4.36 15.12 -8.77
C ARG A 143 -5.68 15.21 -9.52
N VAL A 144 -6.69 15.78 -8.88
CA VAL A 144 -8.05 15.85 -9.40
C VAL A 144 -8.56 17.28 -9.27
N LEU A 145 -9.20 17.79 -10.32
CA LEU A 145 -9.85 19.10 -10.29
C LEU A 145 -11.08 19.07 -9.38
N ASN A 146 -11.21 20.06 -8.51
CA ASN A 146 -12.26 20.12 -7.53
C ASN A 146 -13.62 20.57 -8.11
N LEU A 147 -14.29 19.68 -8.85
CA LEU A 147 -15.59 19.95 -9.46
C LEU A 147 -16.79 19.90 -8.47
N CYS A 148 -16.65 19.14 -7.38
CA CYS A 148 -17.72 18.85 -6.41
C CYS A 148 -17.15 18.16 -5.16
N PHE A 149 -17.85 18.21 -4.03
CA PHE A 149 -17.39 17.54 -2.81
C PHE A 149 -17.34 16.01 -2.93
N HIS A 150 -18.37 15.39 -3.50
CA HIS A 150 -18.41 13.94 -3.69
C HIS A 150 -17.64 13.53 -4.93
N LYS A 151 -16.51 12.83 -4.73
CA LYS A 151 -15.63 12.35 -5.79
C LYS A 151 -15.37 10.87 -5.61
N ALA A 152 -15.37 10.12 -6.70
CA ALA A 152 -14.83 8.76 -6.71
C ALA A 152 -13.76 8.67 -7.80
N VAL A 153 -12.56 8.24 -7.41
CA VAL A 153 -11.39 8.17 -8.31
C VAL A 153 -10.96 6.74 -8.35
N TYR A 154 -10.76 6.21 -9.55
CA TYR A 154 -10.42 4.82 -9.77
C TYR A 154 -9.22 4.69 -10.68
N VAL A 155 -8.54 3.56 -10.53
CA VAL A 155 -7.41 3.17 -11.35
C VAL A 155 -7.73 1.82 -11.97
N ARG A 156 -7.89 1.78 -13.29
CA ARG A 156 -7.99 0.53 -14.02
C ARG A 156 -6.60 0.02 -14.32
N VAL A 157 -6.30 -1.20 -13.89
CA VAL A 157 -4.98 -1.81 -14.05
C VAL A 157 -5.09 -3.07 -14.90
N THR A 158 -4.08 -3.30 -15.75
CA THR A 158 -3.86 -4.54 -16.46
C THR A 158 -2.40 -4.99 -16.28
N LEU A 159 -2.19 -6.30 -16.28
CA LEU A 159 -0.87 -6.94 -16.27
C LEU A 159 -0.60 -7.76 -17.54
N ASP A 160 -1.56 -7.83 -18.48
CA ASP A 160 -1.53 -8.74 -19.63
C ASP A 160 -1.89 -8.07 -20.98
N GLY A 161 -1.69 -6.76 -21.07
CA GLY A 161 -2.00 -5.99 -22.29
C GLY A 161 -3.50 -5.81 -22.56
N TRP A 162 -4.30 -5.62 -21.50
CA TRP A 162 -5.75 -5.39 -21.55
C TRP A 162 -6.59 -6.61 -21.95
N GLN A 163 -6.04 -7.82 -21.86
CA GLN A 163 -6.84 -9.04 -21.98
C GLN A 163 -7.72 -9.23 -20.74
N SER A 164 -7.19 -8.84 -19.57
CA SER A 164 -7.94 -8.69 -18.34
C SER A 164 -7.62 -7.36 -17.66
N TYR A 165 -8.51 -6.92 -16.78
CA TYR A 165 -8.29 -5.73 -15.98
C TYR A 165 -8.99 -5.85 -14.63
N PHE A 166 -8.54 -5.03 -13.68
CA PHE A 166 -9.19 -4.85 -12.40
C PHE A 166 -9.12 -3.38 -11.99
N ASP A 167 -10.03 -2.99 -11.10
CA ASP A 167 -10.21 -1.60 -10.72
C ASP A 167 -9.85 -1.41 -9.25
N LEU A 168 -9.05 -0.38 -8.96
CA LEU A 168 -8.71 0.05 -7.61
C LEU A 168 -9.41 1.37 -7.33
N LEU A 169 -10.07 1.47 -6.17
CA LEU A 169 -10.53 2.75 -5.66
C LEU A 169 -9.34 3.51 -5.07
N ALA A 170 -9.14 4.75 -5.49
CA ALA A 170 -8.17 5.64 -4.89
C ALA A 170 -8.80 6.40 -3.72
N GLU A 171 -8.01 6.59 -2.67
CA GLU A 171 -8.45 7.20 -1.42
C GLU A 171 -8.05 8.67 -1.37
N TYR A 172 -8.97 9.51 -0.91
CA TYR A 172 -8.68 10.93 -0.70
C TYR A 172 -7.56 11.11 0.32
N MET A 173 -6.61 12.00 0.03
CA MET A 173 -5.54 12.36 0.95
C MET A 173 -5.94 13.57 1.81
N PRO A 174 -6.12 13.41 3.13
CA PRO A 174 -6.52 14.51 4.01
C PRO A 174 -5.52 15.67 3.98
N GLY A 175 -6.04 16.90 3.90
CA GLY A 175 -5.22 18.12 3.87
C GLY A 175 -4.49 18.38 2.54
N SER A 176 -4.77 17.59 1.50
CA SER A 176 -4.18 17.78 0.17
C SER A 176 -4.87 18.86 -0.68
N SER A 177 -6.05 19.31 -0.26
CA SER A 177 -6.84 20.28 -1.01
C SER A 177 -6.20 21.66 -0.97
N ASP A 178 -6.03 22.28 -2.13
CA ASP A 178 -5.65 23.69 -2.27
C ASP A 178 -6.84 24.61 -2.60
N GLY A 179 -8.06 24.07 -2.54
CA GLY A 179 -9.31 24.72 -2.91
C GLY A 179 -9.73 24.42 -4.36
N GLU A 180 -8.78 24.37 -5.28
CA GLU A 180 -9.02 24.13 -6.71
C GLU A 180 -8.83 22.66 -7.09
N THR A 181 -7.96 21.95 -6.39
CA THR A 181 -7.59 20.56 -6.66
C THR A 181 -7.50 19.75 -5.38
N ASP A 182 -7.67 18.43 -5.52
CA ASP A 182 -7.57 17.45 -4.46
C ASP A 182 -6.59 16.34 -4.87
N CYS A 183 -5.92 15.71 -3.90
CA CYS A 183 -5.09 14.53 -4.17
C CYS A 183 -5.75 13.25 -3.68
N PHE A 184 -5.58 12.19 -4.47
CA PHE A 184 -5.99 10.84 -4.17
C PHE A 184 -4.79 9.91 -4.28
N SER A 185 -4.76 8.83 -3.50
CA SER A 185 -3.70 7.82 -3.56
C SER A 185 -4.26 6.43 -3.78
N PHE A 186 -3.56 5.63 -4.57
CA PHE A 186 -3.85 4.20 -4.71
C PHE A 186 -2.61 3.38 -4.38
N HIS A 187 -2.83 2.15 -3.95
CA HIS A 187 -1.78 1.18 -3.65
C HIS A 187 -2.04 -0.10 -4.42
N LEU A 188 -1.05 -0.55 -5.18
CA LEU A 188 -1.07 -1.82 -5.91
C LEU A 188 0.06 -2.71 -5.39
N VAL A 189 -0.30 -3.79 -4.70
CA VAL A 189 0.67 -4.79 -4.23
C VAL A 189 0.94 -5.77 -5.36
N LEU A 190 2.19 -5.89 -5.77
CA LEU A 190 2.62 -6.79 -6.83
C LEU A 190 3.24 -8.05 -6.22
N MET A 191 2.92 -9.22 -6.79
CA MET A 191 3.40 -10.50 -6.26
C MET A 191 4.66 -10.95 -7.02
N PRO A 192 5.82 -11.07 -6.36
CA PRO A 192 7.03 -11.64 -6.95
C PRO A 192 6.91 -13.18 -7.10
N PRO A 193 7.80 -13.83 -7.89
CA PRO A 193 8.96 -13.26 -8.59
C PRO A 193 8.59 -12.51 -9.86
N PHE A 194 9.37 -11.48 -10.19
CA PHE A 194 9.25 -10.80 -11.47
C PHE A 194 10.14 -11.48 -12.52
N GLN A 195 9.71 -11.41 -13.79
CA GLN A 195 10.53 -11.87 -14.92
C GLN A 195 11.81 -11.01 -15.05
N VAL A 196 12.79 -11.49 -15.82
CA VAL A 196 14.06 -10.77 -16.03
C VAL A 196 13.81 -9.39 -16.66
N GLU A 197 12.81 -9.30 -17.52
CA GLU A 197 12.36 -8.09 -18.20
C GLU A 197 11.54 -7.16 -17.28
N GLY A 198 11.21 -7.61 -16.07
CA GLY A 198 10.32 -6.95 -15.12
C GLY A 198 8.84 -7.26 -15.34
N LEU A 199 8.01 -6.98 -14.33
CA LEU A 199 6.56 -7.05 -14.43
C LEU A 199 6.04 -5.75 -15.06
N ARG A 200 5.38 -5.87 -16.21
CA ARG A 200 4.72 -4.75 -16.88
C ARG A 200 3.34 -4.50 -16.25
N VAL A 201 3.15 -3.30 -15.74
CA VAL A 201 1.88 -2.77 -15.23
C VAL A 201 1.44 -1.65 -16.15
N GLU A 202 0.23 -1.75 -16.70
CA GLU A 202 -0.39 -0.61 -17.38
C GLU A 202 -1.64 -0.20 -16.64
N PHE A 203 -1.89 1.10 -16.57
CA PHE A 203 -3.11 1.62 -15.98
C PHE A 203 -3.61 2.90 -16.62
N CYS A 204 -4.89 3.16 -16.45
CA CYS A 204 -5.52 4.44 -16.72
C CYS A 204 -6.38 4.86 -15.52
N LEU A 205 -6.68 6.15 -15.45
CA LEU A 205 -7.40 6.75 -14.33
C LEU A 205 -8.79 7.16 -14.80
N TRP A 206 -9.78 7.06 -13.92
CA TRP A 206 -11.04 7.78 -14.12
C TRP A 206 -11.55 8.42 -12.84
N TYR A 207 -12.21 9.56 -13.02
CA TYR A 207 -12.81 10.38 -11.98
C TYR A 207 -14.29 10.50 -12.25
N GLU A 208 -15.10 9.97 -11.34
CA GLU A 208 -16.54 10.05 -11.33
C GLU A 208 -17.01 11.16 -10.39
N SER A 209 -17.92 11.98 -10.91
CA SER A 209 -18.55 13.09 -10.22
C SER A 209 -20.00 13.26 -10.71
N PRO A 210 -20.85 14.01 -9.99
CA PRO A 210 -22.19 14.35 -10.47
C PRO A 210 -22.20 15.12 -11.80
N VAL A 211 -21.08 15.77 -12.18
CA VAL A 211 -20.95 16.50 -13.44
C VAL A 211 -20.47 15.63 -14.60
N GLY A 212 -20.03 14.39 -14.35
CA GLY A 212 -19.61 13.45 -15.37
C GLY A 212 -18.47 12.51 -14.94
N ILE A 213 -18.08 11.65 -15.88
CA ILE A 213 -16.94 10.73 -15.76
C ILE A 213 -15.83 11.23 -16.69
N PHE A 214 -14.64 11.41 -16.12
CA PHE A 214 -13.47 11.91 -16.82
C PHE A 214 -12.37 10.85 -16.80
N TRP A 215 -11.66 10.69 -17.92
CA TRP A 215 -10.59 9.70 -18.06
C TRP A 215 -9.24 10.38 -18.29
N ALA A 216 -8.20 9.82 -17.68
CA ALA A 216 -6.82 10.15 -18.00
C ALA A 216 -6.05 8.87 -18.34
N ASN A 217 -5.61 8.79 -19.59
CA ASN A 217 -4.88 7.65 -20.15
C ASN A 217 -3.55 8.11 -20.77
N ASN A 218 -2.93 9.15 -20.22
CA ASN A 218 -1.64 9.67 -20.69
C ASN A 218 -1.61 9.96 -22.21
N GLY A 219 -2.61 10.69 -22.70
CA GLY A 219 -2.72 11.04 -24.12
C GLY A 219 -2.92 9.84 -25.05
N GLY A 220 -3.52 8.76 -24.57
CA GLY A 220 -3.78 7.53 -25.34
C GLY A 220 -2.70 6.45 -25.25
N THR A 221 -1.63 6.68 -24.48
CA THR A 221 -0.52 5.70 -24.33
C THR A 221 -0.58 4.90 -23.02
N ASN A 222 -1.53 5.22 -22.14
CA ASN A 222 -1.65 4.73 -20.77
C ASN A 222 -0.41 5.05 -19.91
N TYR A 223 -0.53 4.81 -18.60
CA TYR A 223 0.59 4.85 -17.69
C TYR A 223 1.20 3.46 -17.62
N ILE A 224 2.43 3.31 -18.14
CA ILE A 224 3.13 2.02 -18.20
C ILE A 224 4.34 2.06 -17.27
N VAL A 225 4.36 1.15 -16.30
CA VAL A 225 5.44 0.97 -15.32
C VAL A 225 5.97 -0.45 -15.40
N PHE A 226 7.29 -0.60 -15.37
CA PHE A 226 7.93 -1.89 -15.17
C PHE A 226 8.46 -1.97 -13.74
N CYS A 227 8.13 -3.06 -13.05
CA CYS A 227 8.64 -3.35 -11.72
C CYS A 227 9.68 -4.46 -11.82
N HIS A 228 10.87 -4.19 -11.29
CA HIS A 228 12.04 -5.04 -11.42
C HIS A 228 12.45 -5.57 -10.07
N GLN A 229 12.96 -6.79 -10.04
CA GLN A 229 13.57 -7.41 -8.88
C GLN A 229 15.08 -7.54 -9.14
N ARG A 230 15.90 -6.94 -8.28
CA ARG A 230 17.35 -7.00 -8.44
C ARG A 230 17.85 -8.39 -8.09
N GLN A 231 18.45 -9.09 -9.06
CA GLN A 231 18.96 -10.44 -8.85
C GLN A 231 20.29 -10.42 -8.09
N LYS A 232 20.50 -11.42 -7.23
CA LYS A 232 21.72 -11.56 -6.42
C LYS A 232 22.98 -11.85 -7.24
N SER A 233 22.85 -12.35 -8.47
CA SER A 233 23.98 -12.65 -9.38
C SER A 233 24.80 -11.40 -9.73
N ASP A 234 24.15 -10.26 -9.93
CA ASP A 234 24.79 -9.04 -10.43
C ASP A 234 25.68 -8.36 -9.36
N LEU A 235 25.37 -8.61 -8.08
CA LEU A 235 26.18 -8.15 -6.95
C LEU A 235 27.42 -9.03 -6.77
N LYS A 236 27.26 -10.36 -6.88
CA LYS A 236 28.35 -11.33 -6.73
C LYS A 236 29.36 -11.25 -7.88
N GLU A 237 28.89 -11.03 -9.11
CA GLU A 237 29.77 -10.89 -10.28
C GLU A 237 30.61 -9.62 -10.20
N LYS A 238 30.05 -8.50 -9.72
CA LYS A 238 30.80 -7.26 -9.45
C LYS A 238 31.83 -7.45 -8.34
N GLU A 239 31.48 -8.05 -7.21
CA GLU A 239 32.43 -8.32 -6.13
C GLU A 239 33.58 -9.23 -6.59
N THR A 240 33.25 -10.27 -7.36
CA THR A 240 34.26 -11.19 -7.92
C THR A 240 35.14 -10.48 -8.94
N PHE A 241 34.58 -9.60 -9.76
CA PHE A 241 35.32 -8.79 -10.72
C PHE A 241 36.27 -7.80 -10.02
N TYR A 242 35.82 -7.09 -8.99
CA TYR A 242 36.68 -6.17 -8.22
C TYR A 242 37.79 -6.91 -7.47
N ALA A 243 37.48 -8.07 -6.87
CA ALA A 243 38.47 -8.92 -6.22
C ALA A 243 39.50 -9.45 -7.23
N SER A 244 39.07 -9.86 -8.43
CA SER A 244 39.96 -10.31 -9.50
C SER A 244 40.82 -9.17 -10.05
N TRP A 245 40.25 -7.97 -10.23
CA TRP A 245 40.97 -6.80 -10.73
C TRP A 245 42.02 -6.32 -9.73
N LEU A 246 41.70 -6.25 -8.44
CA LEU A 246 42.66 -5.89 -7.39
C LEU A 246 43.83 -6.88 -7.27
N ASN A 247 43.60 -8.17 -7.58
CA ASN A 247 44.67 -9.16 -7.64
C ASN A 247 45.54 -9.05 -8.91
N PHE A 248 45.02 -8.47 -9.99
CA PHE A 248 45.76 -8.28 -11.24
C PHE A 248 46.64 -7.02 -11.26
N VAL A 249 46.35 -6.04 -10.39
CA VAL A 249 47.06 -4.74 -10.32
C VAL A 249 48.21 -4.74 -9.28
N LYS A 250 48.58 -5.91 -8.75
CA LYS A 250 49.77 -6.12 -7.90
C LYS A 250 50.82 -6.93 -8.63
#